data_AF-A0A7K9YQ55-F1
#
_entry.id   AF-A0A7K9YQ55-F1
#
_cell.length_a   1.000
_cell.length_b   1.000
_cell.length_c   1.000
_cell.angle_alpha   90.00
_cell.angle_beta   90.00
_cell.angle_gamma   90.00
#
_symmetry.space_group_name_H-M   'P 1'
#
loop_
_entity.id
_entity.type
_entity.pdbx_description
1 polymer ?
#
loop_
_entity_poly.entity_id
_entity_poly.type
_entity_poly.pdbx_seq_one_letter_code
_entity_poly.pdbx_strand_id
1 'polypeptide(L)'
;NITMAAEMSDAHRRFLQVLMSHGIMEGAEARKLHRRCCEISKVYYAQDKLDDFVTTINNQLQPLFMQIRKGMSEVDGRTHYALVNMAETEITKMASDYAENELELFRKTMDLIILSDNGFASSTDILNCANQLKTKKMKKKEAEQVLKIFVDDKWLSERNGEYTLHTRCIMEMEQYILSAYQDVAKKCNICHSLAIQSQACKTCGIEMHLPCVGKYFKAQSKPRCPQCNDVWPYEIP
;
A
#
# COMPACT_ATOMS: atom_id res chain seq x y z
N ASN A 1 -0.60 -19.20 31.65
CA ASN A 1 -1.07 -19.97 30.48
C ASN A 1 -0.39 -19.48 29.23
N ILE A 2 0.74 -20.11 28.89
CA ILE A 2 1.47 -19.85 27.65
C ILE A 2 0.69 -20.58 26.56
N THR A 3 -0.08 -19.86 25.76
CA THR A 3 -0.58 -20.39 24.47
C THR A 3 0.65 -20.80 23.68
N MET A 4 0.86 -22.11 23.48
CA MET A 4 1.89 -22.60 22.55
C MET A 4 1.59 -21.99 21.19
N ALA A 5 2.46 -21.10 20.73
CA ALA A 5 2.36 -20.57 19.38
C ALA A 5 2.44 -21.75 18.40
N ALA A 6 1.52 -21.80 17.43
CA ALA A 6 1.56 -22.83 16.40
C ALA A 6 2.95 -22.83 15.74
N GLU A 7 3.57 -24.01 15.61
CA GLU A 7 4.90 -24.11 15.01
C GLU A 7 4.84 -23.89 13.49
N MET A 8 5.84 -23.18 12.97
CA MET A 8 5.94 -22.90 11.55
C MET A 8 6.32 -24.16 10.76
N SER A 9 5.36 -24.67 10.00
CA SER A 9 5.52 -25.80 9.08
C SER A 9 6.05 -25.40 7.69
N ASP A 10 6.36 -26.40 6.85
CA ASP A 10 6.79 -26.17 5.46
C ASP A 10 5.71 -25.52 4.59
N ALA A 11 4.43 -25.67 4.94
CA ALA A 11 3.34 -24.97 4.28
C ALA A 11 3.52 -23.45 4.40
N HIS A 12 3.86 -22.98 5.61
CA HIS A 12 4.11 -21.57 5.91
C HIS A 12 5.34 -21.04 5.18
N ARG A 13 6.44 -21.82 5.17
CA ARG A 13 7.67 -21.47 4.45
C ARG A 13 7.41 -21.31 2.96
N ARG A 14 6.70 -22.27 2.35
CA ARG A 14 6.34 -22.23 0.93
C ARG A 14 5.42 -21.06 0.61
N PHE A 15 4.44 -20.77 1.47
CA PHE A 15 3.57 -19.62 1.31
C PHE A 15 4.37 -18.32 1.28
N LEU A 16 5.27 -18.13 2.26
CA LEU A 16 6.13 -16.95 2.34
C LEU A 16 7.04 -16.81 1.11
N GLN A 17 7.68 -17.91 0.66
CA GLN A 17 8.53 -17.90 -0.53
C GLN A 17 7.79 -17.45 -1.79
N VAL A 18 6.57 -17.98 -2.01
CA VAL A 18 5.75 -17.59 -3.17
C VAL A 18 5.27 -16.15 -3.03
N LEU A 19 4.89 -15.70 -1.83
CA LEU A 19 4.50 -14.31 -1.61
C LEU A 19 5.67 -13.35 -1.93
N MET A 20 6.87 -13.66 -1.46
CA MET A 20 8.08 -12.87 -1.72
C MET A 20 8.40 -12.78 -3.21
N SER A 21 8.24 -13.87 -3.98
CA SER A 21 8.51 -13.86 -5.42
C SER A 21 7.54 -13.00 -6.23
N HIS A 22 6.34 -12.72 -5.70
CA HIS A 22 5.34 -11.86 -6.35
C HIS A 22 5.39 -10.41 -5.83
N GLY A 23 6.01 -10.16 -4.68
CA GLY A 23 6.04 -8.86 -4.00
C GLY A 23 4.72 -8.49 -3.31
N ILE A 24 3.60 -8.63 -4.02
CA ILE A 24 2.23 -8.40 -3.54
C ILE A 24 1.27 -9.43 -4.14
N MET A 25 0.24 -9.80 -3.40
CA MET A 25 -0.74 -10.81 -3.83
C MET A 25 -2.17 -10.39 -3.47
N GLU A 26 -3.09 -10.46 -4.42
CA GLU A 26 -4.51 -10.23 -4.15
C GLU A 26 -5.05 -11.30 -3.17
N GLY A 27 -5.96 -10.93 -2.28
CA GLY A 27 -6.47 -11.81 -1.23
C GLY A 27 -7.15 -13.09 -1.75
N ALA A 28 -7.74 -13.06 -2.95
CA ALA A 28 -8.28 -14.27 -3.59
C ALA A 28 -7.16 -15.26 -3.94
N GLU A 29 -6.05 -14.77 -4.49
CA GLU A 29 -4.88 -15.58 -4.82
C GLU A 29 -4.14 -16.06 -3.56
N ALA A 30 -4.04 -15.22 -2.52
CA ALA A 30 -3.48 -15.62 -1.23
C ALA A 30 -4.29 -16.77 -0.60
N ARG A 31 -5.62 -16.75 -0.69
CA ARG A 31 -6.47 -17.85 -0.23
C ARG A 31 -6.26 -19.14 -1.03
N LYS A 32 -6.09 -19.04 -2.35
CA LYS A 32 -5.76 -20.19 -3.21
C LYS A 32 -4.38 -20.76 -2.87
N LEU A 33 -3.39 -19.90 -2.65
CA LEU A 33 -2.03 -20.28 -2.27
C LEU A 33 -2.02 -20.98 -0.90
N HIS A 34 -2.74 -20.44 0.09
CA HIS A 34 -2.88 -21.07 1.40
C HIS A 34 -3.44 -22.50 1.28
N ARG A 35 -4.53 -22.69 0.53
CA ARG A 35 -5.08 -24.03 0.26
C ARG A 35 -4.02 -24.96 -0.33
N ARG A 36 -3.37 -24.54 -1.41
CA ARG A 36 -2.35 -25.34 -2.11
C ARG A 36 -1.17 -25.70 -1.22
N CYS A 37 -0.68 -24.77 -0.39
CA CYS A 37 0.41 -25.04 0.55
C CYS A 37 -0.01 -26.08 1.60
N CYS A 38 -1.22 -25.99 2.14
CA CYS A 38 -1.71 -26.96 3.12
C CYS A 38 -1.87 -28.36 2.52
N GLU A 39 -2.42 -28.45 1.29
CA GLU A 39 -2.57 -29.72 0.55
C GLU A 39 -1.21 -30.40 0.30
N ILE A 40 -0.22 -29.65 -0.20
CA ILE A 40 1.12 -30.17 -0.52
C ILE A 40 1.82 -30.67 0.75
N SER A 41 1.74 -29.91 1.84
CA SER A 41 2.40 -30.25 3.11
C SER A 41 1.57 -31.18 3.99
N LYS A 42 0.38 -31.61 3.54
CA LYS A 42 -0.54 -32.50 4.27
C LYS A 42 -0.90 -31.97 5.68
N VAL A 43 -1.10 -30.66 5.80
CA VAL A 43 -1.53 -30.01 7.06
C VAL A 43 -3.00 -29.61 6.99
N TYR A 44 -3.62 -29.41 8.15
CA TYR A 44 -5.01 -28.98 8.25
C TYR A 44 -5.26 -27.69 7.45
N TYR A 45 -6.36 -27.66 6.70
CA TYR A 45 -6.82 -26.51 5.94
C TYR A 45 -8.25 -26.17 6.31
N ALA A 46 -8.51 -24.88 6.50
CA ALA A 46 -9.85 -24.33 6.53
C ALA A 46 -9.87 -22.96 5.83
N GLN A 47 -10.97 -22.66 5.15
CA GLN A 47 -11.08 -21.51 4.26
C GLN A 47 -10.97 -20.16 4.99
N ASP A 48 -11.44 -20.11 6.23
CA ASP A 48 -11.44 -18.95 7.13
C ASP A 48 -10.15 -18.80 7.96
N LYS A 49 -9.17 -19.71 7.79
CA LYS A 49 -7.94 -19.75 8.58
C LYS A 49 -6.72 -19.06 7.97
N LEU A 50 -6.89 -18.31 6.88
CA LEU A 50 -5.76 -17.58 6.28
C LEU A 50 -5.13 -16.57 7.25
N ASP A 51 -5.94 -15.81 7.99
CA ASP A 51 -5.41 -14.78 8.89
C ASP A 51 -4.65 -15.43 10.07
N ASP A 52 -5.14 -16.54 10.63
CA ASP A 52 -4.41 -17.34 11.64
C ASP A 52 -3.08 -17.93 11.10
N PHE A 53 -3.11 -18.41 9.86
CA PHE A 53 -1.94 -18.93 9.15
C PHE A 53 -0.88 -17.83 8.94
N VAL A 54 -1.30 -16.63 8.56
CA VAL A 54 -0.42 -15.46 8.43
C VAL A 54 0.13 -15.00 9.79
N THR A 55 -0.69 -14.99 10.84
CA THR A 55 -0.23 -14.69 12.21
C THR A 55 0.88 -15.65 12.65
N THR A 56 0.76 -16.93 12.32
CA THR A 56 1.80 -17.93 12.62
C THR A 56 3.12 -17.60 11.93
N ILE A 57 3.08 -17.13 10.68
CA ILE A 57 4.28 -16.67 9.95
C ILE A 57 4.85 -15.40 10.62
N ASN A 58 4.01 -14.41 10.90
CA ASN A 58 4.43 -13.13 11.46
C ASN A 58 5.11 -13.26 12.82
N ASN A 59 4.66 -14.20 13.66
CA ASN A 59 5.33 -14.49 14.93
C ASN A 59 6.80 -14.91 14.75
N GLN A 60 7.14 -15.56 13.63
CA GLN A 60 8.52 -15.95 13.31
C GLN A 60 9.30 -14.86 12.58
N LEU A 61 8.61 -13.94 11.90
CA LEU A 61 9.23 -12.81 11.19
C LEU A 61 9.51 -11.61 12.11
N GLN A 62 8.84 -11.52 13.26
CA GLN A 62 8.96 -10.40 14.19
C GLN A 62 10.42 -10.09 14.61
N PRO A 63 11.29 -11.08 14.93
CA PRO A 63 12.69 -10.81 15.25
C PRO A 63 13.51 -10.22 14.10
N LEU A 64 13.02 -10.34 12.86
CA LEU A 64 13.62 -9.77 11.66
C LEU A 64 13.05 -8.39 11.32
N PHE A 65 12.14 -7.85 12.14
CA PHE A 65 11.38 -6.63 11.84
C PHE A 65 10.62 -6.73 10.52
N MET A 66 10.15 -7.92 10.17
CA MET A 66 9.37 -8.16 8.95
C MET A 66 7.97 -8.66 9.33
N GLN A 67 6.98 -8.38 8.49
CA GLN A 67 5.65 -8.97 8.64
C GLN A 67 4.92 -9.03 7.30
N ILE A 68 4.10 -10.06 7.12
CA ILE A 68 3.07 -10.08 6.08
C ILE A 68 1.93 -9.19 6.57
N ARG A 69 1.67 -8.09 5.86
CA ARG A 69 0.53 -7.21 6.11
C ARG A 69 -0.59 -7.47 5.14
N LYS A 70 -1.80 -7.23 5.62
CA LYS A 70 -3.03 -7.13 4.83
C LYS A 70 -3.30 -5.66 4.57
N GLY A 71 -3.44 -5.28 3.31
CA GLY A 71 -3.76 -3.92 2.86
C GLY A 71 -4.98 -3.91 1.95
N MET A 72 -5.52 -2.72 1.70
CA MET A 72 -6.63 -2.52 0.77
C MET A 72 -6.16 -1.58 -0.35
N SER A 73 -6.43 -1.95 -1.59
CA SER A 73 -6.26 -1.06 -2.74
C SER A 73 -7.22 0.11 -2.61
N GLU A 74 -6.70 1.33 -2.71
CA GLU A 74 -7.50 2.55 -2.63
C GLU A 74 -8.33 2.78 -3.91
N VAL A 75 -8.01 2.07 -5.00
CA VAL A 75 -8.67 2.19 -6.30
C VAL A 75 -9.95 1.34 -6.37
N ASP A 76 -9.87 0.07 -5.97
CA ASP A 76 -10.96 -0.91 -6.18
C ASP A 76 -11.42 -1.60 -4.88
N GLY A 77 -10.82 -1.25 -3.74
CA GLY A 77 -11.18 -1.80 -2.44
C GLY A 77 -10.78 -3.27 -2.24
N ARG A 78 -10.02 -3.88 -3.16
CA ARG A 78 -9.57 -5.27 -3.05
C ARG A 78 -8.47 -5.42 -2.00
N THR A 79 -8.57 -6.50 -1.24
CA THR A 79 -7.57 -6.85 -0.24
C THR A 79 -6.32 -7.42 -0.90
N HIS A 80 -5.16 -7.01 -0.40
CA HIS A 80 -3.85 -7.50 -0.83
C HIS A 80 -3.02 -7.92 0.38
N TYR A 81 -2.06 -8.81 0.15
CA TYR A 81 -1.06 -9.24 1.11
C TYR A 81 0.33 -8.94 0.55
N ALA A 82 1.23 -8.42 1.38
CA ALA A 82 2.62 -8.16 1.02
C ALA A 82 3.52 -8.36 2.24
N LEU A 83 4.77 -8.76 2.00
CA LEU A 83 5.80 -8.81 3.03
C LEU A 83 6.43 -7.42 3.15
N VAL A 84 6.30 -6.80 4.31
CA VAL A 84 6.80 -5.44 4.58
C VAL A 84 7.89 -5.48 5.64
N ASN A 85 8.80 -4.51 5.56
CA ASN A 85 9.74 -4.20 6.62
C ASN A 85 9.04 -3.29 7.64
N MET A 86 9.35 -3.42 8.91
CA MET A 86 8.79 -2.59 9.99
C MET A 86 9.79 -1.53 10.48
N ALA A 87 11.03 -1.57 10.01
CA ALA A 87 12.02 -0.54 10.30
C ALA A 87 11.68 0.76 9.55
N GLU A 88 11.87 1.91 10.20
CA GLU A 88 11.48 3.25 9.70
C GLU A 88 12.29 3.76 8.49
N THR A 89 13.08 2.90 7.83
CA THR A 89 13.98 3.26 6.73
C THR A 89 13.58 2.61 5.39
N GLU A 90 12.28 2.54 5.08
CA GLU A 90 11.73 1.75 3.95
C GLU A 90 12.24 2.15 2.55
N ILE A 91 12.82 3.35 2.36
CA ILE A 91 13.57 3.70 1.13
C ILE A 91 14.72 2.72 0.86
N THR A 92 15.25 2.04 1.89
CA THR A 92 16.37 1.08 1.76
C THR A 92 16.12 -0.02 0.75
N LYS A 93 14.87 -0.49 0.57
CA LYS A 93 14.58 -1.56 -0.39
C LYS A 93 14.65 -1.07 -1.83
N MET A 94 14.19 0.15 -2.10
CA MET A 94 14.41 0.79 -3.40
C MET A 94 15.88 1.17 -3.59
N ALA A 95 16.58 1.54 -2.51
CA ALA A 95 17.95 2.01 -2.60
C ALA A 95 18.96 0.96 -3.11
N SER A 96 18.65 -0.34 -3.01
CA SER A 96 19.46 -1.39 -3.62
C SER A 96 19.23 -1.55 -5.13
N ASP A 97 18.06 -1.15 -5.62
CA ASP A 97 17.57 -1.51 -6.95
C ASP A 97 17.65 -0.34 -7.95
N TYR A 98 17.76 0.90 -7.46
CA TYR A 98 17.74 2.12 -8.28
C TYR A 98 18.93 3.04 -8.01
N ALA A 99 19.31 3.80 -9.04
CA ALA A 99 20.31 4.85 -8.94
C ALA A 99 19.81 6.05 -8.09
N GLU A 100 20.74 6.84 -7.55
CA GLU A 100 20.41 7.93 -6.63
C GLU A 100 19.46 8.99 -7.24
N ASN A 101 19.62 9.28 -8.52
CA ASN A 101 18.77 10.21 -9.27
C ASN A 101 17.38 9.65 -9.58
N GLU A 102 17.26 8.33 -9.76
CA GLU A 102 15.97 7.65 -9.92
C GLU A 102 15.21 7.68 -8.59
N LEU A 103 15.89 7.42 -7.48
CA LEU A 103 15.32 7.55 -6.13
C LEU A 103 14.91 9.00 -5.82
N GLU A 104 15.68 9.99 -6.27
CA GLU A 104 15.32 11.40 -6.13
C GLU A 104 14.06 11.74 -6.94
N LEU A 105 13.96 11.24 -8.18
CA LEU A 105 12.75 11.38 -9.00
C LEU A 105 11.54 10.72 -8.33
N PHE A 106 11.72 9.53 -7.74
CA PHE A 106 10.65 8.85 -7.01
C PHE A 106 10.17 9.67 -5.80
N ARG A 107 11.09 10.20 -4.99
CA ARG A 107 10.74 11.10 -3.87
C ARG A 107 10.00 12.35 -4.35
N LYS A 108 10.44 12.97 -5.44
CA LYS A 108 9.74 14.11 -6.04
C LYS A 108 8.35 13.75 -6.53
N THR A 109 8.18 12.53 -7.05
CA THR A 109 6.87 12.01 -7.46
C THR A 109 5.97 11.78 -6.25
N MET A 110 6.49 11.23 -5.16
CA MET A 110 5.76 11.11 -3.89
C MET A 110 5.34 12.48 -3.34
N ASP A 111 6.23 13.48 -3.37
CA ASP A 111 5.91 14.86 -2.95
C ASP A 111 4.68 15.37 -3.71
N LEU A 112 4.66 15.23 -5.05
CA LEU A 112 3.54 15.67 -5.88
C LEU A 112 2.25 14.90 -5.58
N ILE A 113 2.33 13.59 -5.38
CA ILE A 113 1.16 12.73 -5.10
C ILE A 113 0.56 13.05 -3.73
N ILE A 114 1.39 13.11 -2.67
CA ILE A 114 0.93 13.30 -1.29
C ILE A 114 0.36 14.71 -1.09
N LEU A 115 0.91 15.71 -1.77
CA LEU A 115 0.44 17.09 -1.69
C LEU A 115 -0.76 17.39 -2.60
N SER A 116 -1.14 16.46 -3.48
CA SER A 116 -2.31 16.62 -4.35
C SER A 116 -3.61 16.36 -3.58
N ASP A 117 -4.70 16.99 -4.03
CA ASP A 117 -6.02 16.78 -3.43
C ASP A 117 -6.62 15.39 -3.75
N ASN A 118 -6.26 14.82 -4.90
CA ASN A 118 -6.84 13.58 -5.42
C ASN A 118 -5.92 12.35 -5.28
N GLY A 119 -4.68 12.52 -4.82
CA GLY A 119 -3.68 11.46 -4.73
C GLY A 119 -3.03 11.11 -6.08
N PHE A 120 -3.01 12.04 -7.04
CA PHE A 120 -2.40 11.85 -8.36
C PHE A 120 -1.46 13.01 -8.72
N ALA A 121 -0.41 12.68 -9.48
CA ALA A 121 0.50 13.64 -10.07
C ALA A 121 0.55 13.47 -11.59
N SER A 122 0.49 14.57 -12.35
CA SER A 122 0.57 14.50 -13.81
C SER A 122 1.98 14.13 -14.26
N SER A 123 2.08 13.36 -15.35
CA SER A 123 3.35 13.09 -16.04
C SER A 123 4.13 14.36 -16.33
N THR A 124 3.45 15.43 -16.73
CA THR A 124 4.10 16.71 -17.06
C THR A 124 4.78 17.34 -15.85
N ASP A 125 4.12 17.33 -14.69
CA ASP A 125 4.70 17.89 -13.45
C ASP A 125 5.91 17.09 -13.00
N ILE A 126 5.81 15.76 -13.02
CA ILE A 126 6.92 14.87 -12.66
C ILE A 126 8.12 15.09 -13.59
N LEU A 127 7.90 15.16 -14.91
CA LEU A 127 8.96 15.36 -15.90
C LEU A 127 9.60 16.75 -15.81
N ASN A 128 8.90 17.75 -15.27
CA ASN A 128 9.48 19.07 -15.02
C ASN A 128 10.43 19.03 -13.80
N CYS A 129 10.18 18.16 -12.81
CA CYS A 129 11.11 17.92 -11.71
C CYS A 129 12.41 17.21 -12.14
N ALA A 130 12.37 16.40 -13.21
CA ALA A 130 13.54 15.63 -13.69
C ALA A 130 14.75 16.51 -14.06
N ASN A 131 14.50 17.74 -14.54
CA ASN A 131 15.55 18.71 -14.87
C ASN A 131 16.12 19.45 -13.64
N GLN A 132 15.46 19.31 -12.49
CA GLN A 132 15.78 19.97 -11.23
C GLN A 132 16.41 19.02 -10.20
N LEU A 133 16.62 17.75 -10.57
CA LEU A 133 17.29 16.77 -9.72
C LEU A 133 18.70 17.26 -9.35
N LYS A 134 19.03 17.17 -8.07
CA LYS A 134 20.29 17.65 -7.49
C LYS A 134 21.44 16.67 -7.75
N THR A 135 21.15 15.37 -7.69
CA THR A 135 22.14 14.30 -7.85
C THR A 135 22.67 14.24 -9.28
N LYS A 136 21.76 14.00 -10.24
CA LYS A 136 22.03 14.03 -11.67
C LYS A 136 20.75 14.40 -12.42
N LYS A 137 20.81 15.49 -13.18
CA LYS A 137 19.71 15.91 -14.05
C LYS A 137 19.41 14.83 -15.08
N MET A 138 18.12 14.60 -15.30
CA MET A 138 17.62 13.55 -16.17
C MET A 138 16.89 14.17 -17.36
N LYS A 139 17.10 13.64 -18.57
CA LYS A 139 16.31 14.09 -19.74
C LYS A 139 14.88 13.60 -19.60
N LYS A 140 13.88 14.34 -20.13
CA LYS A 140 12.47 13.94 -20.06
C LYS A 140 12.22 12.49 -20.53
N LYS A 141 12.81 12.09 -21.65
CA LYS A 141 12.72 10.72 -22.18
C LYS A 141 13.27 9.64 -21.23
N GLU A 142 14.35 9.96 -20.52
CA GLU A 142 14.95 9.06 -19.51
C GLU A 142 14.02 8.95 -18.29
N ALA A 143 13.44 10.07 -17.85
CA ALA A 143 12.48 10.10 -16.75
C ALA A 143 11.18 9.34 -17.07
N GLU A 144 10.67 9.44 -18.30
CA GLU A 144 9.52 8.64 -18.76
C GLU A 144 9.82 7.13 -18.66
N GLN A 145 11.05 6.73 -19.02
CA GLN A 145 11.49 5.34 -18.90
C GLN A 145 11.56 4.88 -17.45
N VAL A 146 12.11 5.70 -16.55
CA VAL A 146 12.18 5.41 -15.12
C VAL A 146 10.78 5.31 -14.49
N LEU A 147 9.86 6.20 -14.86
CA LEU A 147 8.46 6.12 -14.39
C LEU A 147 7.78 4.82 -14.84
N LYS A 148 8.06 4.36 -16.07
CA LYS A 148 7.55 3.07 -16.54
C LYS A 148 8.12 1.91 -15.71
N ILE A 149 9.41 1.94 -15.40
CA ILE A 149 10.03 0.93 -14.54
C ILE A 149 9.36 0.91 -13.16
N PHE A 150 9.11 2.07 -12.54
CA PHE A 150 8.39 2.13 -11.27
C PHE A 150 6.96 1.55 -11.33
N VAL A 151 6.28 1.66 -12.48
CA VAL A 151 4.97 1.03 -12.69
C VAL A 151 5.09 -0.49 -12.86
N ASP A 152 6.08 -0.95 -13.63
CA ASP A 152 6.34 -2.35 -13.85
C ASP A 152 6.71 -3.06 -12.53
N ASP A 153 7.52 -2.41 -11.69
CA ASP A 153 7.96 -2.88 -10.38
C ASP A 153 6.93 -2.66 -9.25
N LYS A 154 5.75 -2.11 -9.58
CA LYS A 154 4.63 -1.92 -8.64
C LYS A 154 4.92 -0.93 -7.51
N TRP A 155 5.74 0.09 -7.77
CA TRP A 155 5.87 1.26 -6.92
C TRP A 155 4.82 2.33 -7.26
N LEU A 156 4.59 2.55 -8.55
CA LEU A 156 3.59 3.49 -9.06
C LEU A 156 2.48 2.76 -9.82
N SER A 157 1.34 3.42 -9.97
CA SER A 157 0.30 3.07 -10.93
C SER A 157 0.05 4.26 -11.83
N GLU A 158 -0.13 4.02 -13.12
CA GLU A 158 -0.41 5.04 -14.12
C GLU A 158 -1.83 4.91 -14.64
N ARG A 159 -2.51 6.04 -14.83
CA ARG A 159 -3.82 6.13 -15.46
C ARG A 159 -3.94 7.45 -16.20
N ASN A 160 -4.11 7.38 -17.53
CA ASN A 160 -4.38 8.54 -18.39
C ASN A 160 -3.33 9.67 -18.29
N GLY A 161 -2.06 9.32 -18.14
CA GLY A 161 -0.95 10.26 -18.01
C GLY A 161 -0.77 10.82 -16.60
N GLU A 162 -1.49 10.30 -15.60
CA GLU A 162 -1.33 10.63 -14.18
C GLU A 162 -0.83 9.40 -13.39
N TYR A 163 -0.06 9.66 -12.34
CA TYR A 163 0.57 8.64 -11.51
C TYR A 163 0.08 8.75 -10.06
N THR A 164 -0.10 7.60 -9.42
CA THR A 164 -0.37 7.45 -7.98
C THR A 164 0.56 6.38 -7.39
N LEU A 165 0.66 6.30 -6.07
CA LEU A 165 1.33 5.18 -5.41
C LEU A 165 0.55 3.89 -5.66
N HIS A 166 1.27 2.82 -6.00
CA HIS A 166 0.68 1.50 -6.08
C HIS A 166 0.41 0.95 -4.67
N THR A 167 -0.59 0.08 -4.52
CA THR A 167 -0.97 -0.54 -3.22
C THR A 167 0.23 -1.16 -2.49
N ARG A 168 1.13 -1.82 -3.24
CA ARG A 168 2.40 -2.36 -2.71
C ARG A 168 3.25 -1.27 -2.08
N CYS A 169 3.46 -0.15 -2.77
CA CYS A 169 4.22 0.98 -2.24
C CYS A 169 3.60 1.53 -0.96
N ILE A 170 2.28 1.69 -0.91
CA ILE A 170 1.58 2.21 0.28
C ILE A 170 1.79 1.27 1.47
N MET A 171 1.63 -0.05 1.28
CA MET A 171 1.90 -1.05 2.33
C MET A 171 3.38 -1.08 2.73
N GLU A 172 4.23 -0.99 1.71
CA GLU A 172 5.69 -0.77 1.64
C GLU A 172 6.28 0.31 2.52
N MET A 173 5.60 1.46 2.51
CA MET A 173 6.18 2.76 2.86
C MET A 173 5.31 3.54 3.85
N GLU A 174 4.24 2.93 4.38
CA GLU A 174 3.26 3.62 5.22
C GLU A 174 3.94 4.30 6.42
N GLN A 175 4.85 3.58 7.10
CA GLN A 175 5.52 4.14 8.28
C GLN A 175 6.44 5.28 7.88
N TYR A 176 7.23 5.09 6.82
CA TYR A 176 8.09 6.15 6.29
C TYR A 176 7.28 7.39 5.90
N ILE A 177 6.18 7.23 5.15
CA ILE A 177 5.37 8.36 4.65
C ILE A 177 4.75 9.12 5.83
N LEU A 178 4.17 8.41 6.81
CA LEU A 178 3.57 9.04 7.98
C LEU A 178 4.58 9.82 8.83
N SER A 179 5.84 9.37 8.86
CA SER A 179 6.93 10.05 9.57
C SER A 179 7.49 11.23 8.77
N ALA A 180 7.81 11.03 7.49
CA ALA A 180 8.46 12.03 6.64
C ALA A 180 7.51 13.17 6.21
N TYR A 181 6.20 12.91 6.17
CA TYR A 181 5.18 13.86 5.72
C TYR A 181 4.16 14.15 6.84
N GLN A 182 4.59 14.18 8.10
CA GLN A 182 3.72 14.24 9.28
C GLN A 182 2.64 15.34 9.22
N ASP A 183 2.94 16.50 8.62
CA ASP A 183 2.01 17.64 8.55
C ASP A 183 0.94 17.52 7.46
N VAL A 184 1.16 16.66 6.46
CA VAL A 184 0.32 16.57 5.25
C VAL A 184 -0.22 15.16 4.99
N ALA A 185 0.43 14.13 5.55
CA ALA A 185 0.00 12.74 5.40
C ALA A 185 -1.32 12.51 6.13
N LYS A 186 -2.29 11.99 5.39
CA LYS A 186 -3.66 11.80 5.87
C LYS A 186 -3.87 10.36 6.32
N LYS A 187 -4.68 10.17 7.37
CA LYS A 187 -5.15 8.85 7.79
C LYS A 187 -6.65 8.75 7.60
N CYS A 188 -7.08 7.61 7.07
CA CYS A 188 -8.49 7.32 6.92
C CYS A 188 -9.18 7.15 8.28
N ASN A 189 -10.32 7.81 8.48
CA ASN A 189 -11.08 7.79 9.73
C ASN A 189 -11.72 6.43 10.03
N ILE A 190 -11.80 5.53 9.04
CA ILE A 190 -12.43 4.20 9.18
C ILE A 190 -11.40 3.10 9.47
N CYS A 191 -10.34 3.01 8.68
CA CYS A 191 -9.34 1.95 8.82
C CYS A 191 -8.06 2.41 9.53
N HIS A 192 -7.90 3.71 9.76
CA HIS A 192 -6.74 4.34 10.42
C HIS A 192 -5.40 4.15 9.70
N SER A 193 -5.40 3.65 8.47
CA SER A 193 -4.24 3.58 7.59
C SER A 193 -4.03 4.88 6.81
N LEU A 194 -2.80 5.08 6.33
CA LEU A 194 -2.44 6.13 5.37
C LEU A 194 -3.44 6.16 4.22
N ALA A 195 -3.85 7.37 3.83
CA ALA A 195 -4.78 7.62 2.74
C ALA A 195 -4.15 8.54 1.69
N ILE A 196 -3.94 8.01 0.49
CA ILE A 196 -3.46 8.78 -0.66
C ILE A 196 -4.65 9.33 -1.46
N GLN A 197 -5.61 8.47 -1.77
CA GLN A 197 -6.85 8.77 -2.49
C GLN A 197 -8.03 8.73 -1.52
N SER A 198 -8.54 9.91 -1.16
CA SER A 198 -9.57 10.04 -0.13
C SER A 198 -10.54 11.20 -0.39
N GLN A 199 -11.67 11.16 0.31
CA GLN A 199 -12.64 12.25 0.39
C GLN A 199 -12.59 12.87 1.79
N ALA A 200 -12.50 14.20 1.82
CA ALA A 200 -12.38 15.00 3.03
C ALA A 200 -13.70 15.63 3.45
N CYS A 201 -14.16 15.43 4.69
CA CYS A 201 -15.33 16.17 5.18
C CYS A 201 -15.09 17.69 5.10
N LYS A 202 -15.95 18.43 4.40
CA LYS A 202 -15.82 19.90 4.25
C LYS A 202 -15.94 20.67 5.57
N THR A 203 -16.56 20.10 6.60
CA THR A 203 -16.73 20.77 7.90
C THR A 203 -15.58 20.49 8.85
N CYS A 204 -15.27 19.21 9.08
CA CYS A 204 -14.31 18.82 10.12
C CYS A 204 -13.00 18.23 9.58
N GLY A 205 -12.85 18.10 8.26
CA GLY A 205 -11.60 17.69 7.62
C GLY A 205 -11.21 16.22 7.78
N ILE A 206 -12.07 15.34 8.32
CA ILE A 206 -11.74 13.91 8.36
C ILE A 206 -11.63 13.34 6.95
N GLU A 207 -10.68 12.45 6.75
CA GLU A 207 -10.42 11.82 5.46
C GLU A 207 -10.91 10.38 5.47
N MET A 208 -11.50 9.92 4.38
CA MET A 208 -11.90 8.53 4.21
C MET A 208 -11.51 8.04 2.83
N HIS A 209 -10.84 6.88 2.74
CA HIS A 209 -10.57 6.24 1.45
C HIS A 209 -11.86 6.04 0.66
N LEU A 210 -11.81 6.14 -0.66
CA LEU A 210 -12.97 5.90 -1.52
C LEU A 210 -13.66 4.55 -1.24
N PRO A 211 -12.95 3.42 -1.09
CA PRO A 211 -13.61 2.15 -0.76
C PRO A 211 -14.14 2.10 0.67
N CYS A 212 -13.57 2.86 1.61
CA CYS A 212 -14.11 2.98 2.97
C CYS A 212 -15.40 3.79 3.00
N VAL A 213 -15.48 4.88 2.22
CA VAL A 213 -16.70 5.66 1.98
C VAL A 213 -17.80 4.75 1.43
N GLY A 214 -17.54 4.04 0.32
CA GLY A 214 -18.51 3.15 -0.30
C GLY A 214 -19.03 2.07 0.66
N LYS A 215 -18.14 1.45 1.46
CA LYS A 215 -18.53 0.44 2.46
C LYS A 215 -19.32 1.04 3.63
N TYR A 216 -18.89 2.18 4.17
CA TYR A 216 -19.50 2.80 5.35
C TYR A 216 -20.90 3.39 5.05
N PHE A 217 -21.08 3.98 3.86
CA PHE A 217 -22.33 4.62 3.47
C PHE A 217 -23.28 3.74 2.64
N LYS A 218 -22.91 2.49 2.33
CA LYS A 218 -23.66 1.59 1.43
C LYS A 218 -25.17 1.51 1.68
N ALA A 219 -25.61 1.55 2.95
CA ALA A 219 -27.01 1.43 3.34
C ALA A 219 -27.67 2.77 3.75
N GLN A 220 -26.95 3.89 3.62
CA GLN A 220 -27.41 5.19 4.10
C GLN A 220 -28.01 6.00 2.94
N SER A 221 -29.30 6.33 3.04
CA SER A 221 -29.96 7.21 2.06
C SER A 221 -29.52 8.67 2.17
N LYS A 222 -28.99 9.08 3.32
CA LYS A 222 -28.42 10.41 3.58
C LYS A 222 -27.07 10.25 4.29
N PRO A 223 -25.98 10.02 3.54
CA PRO A 223 -24.64 9.88 4.09
C PRO A 223 -24.27 11.06 5.00
N ARG A 224 -23.79 10.76 6.21
CA ARG A 224 -23.35 11.76 7.19
C ARG A 224 -21.95 11.44 7.73
N CYS A 225 -21.14 12.49 7.86
CA CYS A 225 -19.79 12.38 8.39
C CYS A 225 -19.78 11.64 9.74
N PRO A 226 -18.99 10.56 9.90
CA PRO A 226 -18.93 9.80 11.15
C PRO A 226 -18.44 10.60 12.37
N GLN A 227 -17.80 11.76 12.15
CA GLN A 227 -17.22 12.58 13.22
C GLN A 227 -18.09 13.78 13.60
N CYS A 228 -18.52 14.61 12.63
CA CYS A 228 -19.30 15.82 12.91
C CYS A 228 -20.80 15.69 12.58
N ASN A 229 -21.23 14.55 12.02
CA ASN A 229 -22.61 14.28 11.62
C ASN A 229 -23.19 15.22 10.52
N ASP A 230 -22.37 16.06 9.90
CA ASP A 230 -22.78 16.84 8.72
C ASP A 230 -22.99 15.99 7.49
N VAL A 231 -23.74 16.53 6.52
CA VAL A 231 -24.02 15.84 5.24
C VAL A 231 -22.71 15.59 4.49
N TRP A 232 -22.49 14.36 4.06
CA TRP A 232 -21.34 14.02 3.24
C TRP A 232 -21.47 14.69 1.86
N PRO A 233 -20.51 15.52 1.43
CA PRO A 233 -20.73 16.42 0.30
C PRO A 233 -20.39 15.80 -1.06
N TYR A 234 -19.98 14.53 -1.10
CA TYR A 234 -19.53 13.84 -2.31
C TYR A 234 -20.44 12.68 -2.67
N GLU A 235 -20.36 12.25 -3.92
CA GLU A 235 -20.94 11.00 -4.38
C GLU A 235 -20.25 9.81 -3.69
N ILE A 236 -21.07 8.82 -3.33
CA ILE A 236 -20.61 7.59 -2.68
C ILE A 236 -20.18 6.60 -3.77
N PRO A 237 -18.91 6.15 -3.78
CA PRO A 237 -18.42 5.18 -4.75
C PRO A 237 -19.07 3.80 -4.65
#